data_AF-A0A8E0ITQ5-F1
#
_entry.id   AF-A0A8E0ITQ5-F1
#
_cell.length_a   1.000
_cell.length_b   1.000
_cell.length_c   1.000
_cell.angle_alpha   90.00
_cell.angle_beta   90.00
_cell.angle_gamma   90.00
#
_symmetry.space_group_name_H-M   'P 1'
#
loop_
_entity.id
_entity.type
_entity.pdbx_description
1 polymer ?
#
loop_
_entity_poly.entity_id
_entity_poly.type
_entity_poly.pdbx_seq_one_letter_code
_entity_poly.pdbx_strand_id
1 'polypeptide(L)'
;TYIEALNAGLPIITFKARFGAIELVQDGENGFLQPFKRDDDNYNINQLVEGIKRLISSDYAQLQANTQTSVKSFQNHVIAGKWRNLIDEL
;
A
#
# COMPACT_ATOMS: atom_id res chain seq x y z
N THR A 1 8.96 -0.33 5.37
CA THR A 1 8.47 1.05 5.23
C THR A 1 7.01 1.19 4.80
N TYR A 2 6.38 0.30 4.02
CA TYR A 2 4.98 0.53 3.59
C TYR A 2 3.98 0.64 4.74
N ILE A 3 4.03 -0.31 5.69
CA ILE A 3 3.17 -0.28 6.88
C ILE A 3 3.40 1.02 7.69
N GLU A 4 4.65 1.42 7.88
CA GLU A 4 5.02 2.65 8.60
C GLU A 4 4.45 3.90 7.90
N ALA A 5 4.59 4.00 6.58
CA ALA A 5 4.08 5.12 5.80
C ALA A 5 2.54 5.18 5.83
N LEU A 6 1.86 4.05 5.61
CA LEU A 6 0.39 3.99 5.64
C LEU A 6 -0.14 4.32 7.04
N ASN A 7 0.51 3.82 8.10
CA ASN A 7 0.17 4.16 9.48
C ASN A 7 0.39 5.64 9.79
N ALA A 8 1.40 6.27 9.17
CA ALA A 8 1.66 7.71 9.27
C ALA A 8 0.71 8.58 8.43
N GLY A 9 -0.31 8.00 7.76
CA GLY A 9 -1.25 8.77 6.96
C GLY A 9 -0.74 9.10 5.54
N LEU A 10 0.24 8.37 5.02
CA LEU A 10 0.86 8.67 3.73
C LEU A 10 0.40 7.67 2.65
N PRO A 11 -0.38 8.12 1.64
CA PRO A 11 -0.73 7.28 0.50
C PRO A 11 0.52 6.86 -0.29
N ILE A 12 0.52 5.62 -0.81
CA ILE A 12 1.68 5.05 -1.51
C ILE A 12 1.42 4.96 -3.01
N ILE A 13 2.34 5.50 -3.81
CA ILE A 13 2.42 5.22 -5.26
C ILE A 13 3.58 4.24 -5.48
N THR A 14 3.31 3.09 -6.08
CA THR A 14 4.32 2.06 -6.31
C THR A 14 3.94 1.16 -7.48
N PHE A 15 4.88 0.33 -7.94
CA PHE A 15 4.59 -0.69 -8.92
C PHE A 15 3.77 -1.85 -8.33
N LYS A 16 2.97 -2.49 -9.18
CA LYS A 16 2.18 -3.71 -8.88
C LYS A 16 3.07 -4.95 -8.75
N ALA A 17 4.02 -4.88 -7.82
CA ALA A 17 5.01 -5.93 -7.58
C ALA A 17 4.56 -6.86 -6.45
N ARG A 18 4.76 -8.16 -6.66
CA ARG A 18 4.58 -9.14 -5.60
C ARG A 18 5.74 -9.08 -4.59
N PHE A 19 5.51 -9.24 -3.29
CA PHE A 19 4.22 -9.44 -2.60
C PHE A 19 3.74 -8.19 -1.87
N GLY A 20 4.65 -7.45 -1.22
CA GLY A 20 4.28 -6.37 -0.30
C GLY A 20 3.44 -5.25 -0.92
N ALA A 21 3.71 -4.85 -2.17
CA ALA A 21 2.96 -3.77 -2.80
C ALA A 21 1.50 -4.16 -3.06
N ILE A 22 1.25 -5.32 -3.64
CA ILE A 22 -0.12 -5.76 -3.93
C ILE A 22 -0.91 -6.15 -2.69
N GLU A 23 -0.23 -6.52 -1.60
CA GLU A 23 -0.87 -6.85 -0.32
C GLU A 23 -1.27 -5.59 0.45
N LEU A 24 -0.41 -4.57 0.45
CA LEU A 24 -0.56 -3.39 1.32
C LEU A 24 -1.20 -2.19 0.62
N VAL A 25 -1.10 -2.09 -0.71
CA VAL A 25 -1.67 -0.97 -1.48
C VAL A 25 -2.93 -1.43 -2.20
N GLN A 26 -4.05 -0.80 -1.85
CA GLN A 26 -5.36 -0.95 -2.45
C GLN A 26 -5.53 0.21 -3.45
N ASP A 27 -5.46 -0.10 -4.74
CA ASP A 27 -5.46 0.89 -5.82
C ASP A 27 -6.71 1.79 -5.77
N GLY A 28 -6.50 3.10 -5.67
CA GLY A 28 -7.57 4.09 -5.54
C GLY A 28 -8.08 4.33 -4.11
N GLU A 29 -7.69 3.50 -3.14
CA GLU A 29 -8.18 3.57 -1.77
C GLU A 29 -7.15 4.15 -0.80
N ASN A 30 -5.93 3.60 -0.77
CA ASN A 30 -4.86 4.06 0.12
C ASN A 30 -3.58 4.43 -0.64
N GLY A 31 -3.68 4.53 -1.96
CA GLY A 31 -2.55 4.69 -2.86
C GLY A 31 -2.88 4.24 -4.28
N PHE A 32 -1.84 4.12 -5.11
CA PHE A 32 -1.99 3.76 -6.51
C PHE A 32 -0.93 2.75 -6.94
N LEU A 33 -1.39 1.67 -7.55
CA LEU A 33 -0.55 0.65 -8.15
C LEU A 33 -0.35 0.92 -9.63
N GLN A 34 0.90 0.84 -10.04
CA GLN A 34 1.31 1.12 -11.42
C GLN A 34 1.88 -0.14 -12.08
N PRO A 35 1.60 -0.39 -13.36
CA PRO A 35 2.22 -1.51 -14.07
C PRO A 35 3.73 -1.28 -14.20
N PHE A 36 4.48 -2.39 -14.20
CA PHE A 36 5.92 -2.41 -14.39
C PHE A 36 6.24 -3.24 -15.62
N LYS A 37 7.17 -2.77 -16.43
CA LYS A 37 7.67 -3.47 -17.60
C LYS A 37 9.18 -3.66 -17.46
N ARG A 38 9.62 -4.92 -17.48
CA ARG A 38 11.05 -5.25 -17.46
C ARG A 38 11.68 -4.71 -18.75
N ASP A 39 12.82 -4.06 -18.61
CA ASP A 39 13.63 -3.50 -19.72
C ASP A 39 13.03 -2.27 -20.43
N ASP A 40 12.10 -1.56 -19.78
CA ASP A 40 11.50 -0.33 -20.33
C ASP A 40 11.39 0.78 -19.26
N ASP A 41 12.52 1.43 -18.98
CA ASP A 41 12.61 2.47 -17.94
C ASP A 41 11.74 3.68 -18.25
N ASN A 42 11.63 4.08 -19.52
CA ASN A 42 10.78 5.19 -19.94
C ASN A 42 9.31 4.89 -19.65
N TYR A 43 8.85 3.67 -19.95
CA TYR A 43 7.52 3.24 -19.55
C TYR A 43 7.35 3.30 -18.03
N ASN A 44 8.29 2.75 -17.26
CA ASN A 44 8.20 2.69 -15.80
C ASN A 44 8.17 4.10 -15.17
N ILE A 45 8.99 5.02 -15.64
CA ILE A 45 8.98 6.43 -15.22
C ILE A 45 7.62 7.06 -15.53
N ASN A 46 7.11 6.87 -16.75
CA ASN A 46 5.81 7.40 -17.14
C ASN A 46 4.68 6.86 -16.25
N GLN A 47 4.72 5.58 -15.89
CA GLN A 47 3.72 5.00 -14.99
C GLN A 47 3.76 5.62 -13.58
N LEU A 48 4.95 5.90 -13.03
CA LEU A 48 5.05 6.62 -11.75
C LEU A 48 4.55 8.06 -11.85
N VAL A 49 4.85 8.76 -12.96
CA VAL A 49 4.30 10.09 -13.25
C VAL A 49 2.77 10.04 -13.30
N GLU A 50 2.18 9.05 -13.98
CA GLU A 50 0.73 8.86 -13.98
C GLU A 50 0.18 8.56 -12.58
N GLY A 51 0.90 7.78 -11.76
CA GLY A 51 0.53 7.58 -10.35
C GLY A 51 0.48 8.88 -9.54
N ILE A 52 1.44 9.79 -9.74
CA ILE A 52 1.45 11.11 -9.10
C ILE A 52 0.26 11.96 -9.60
N LYS A 53 -0.03 11.95 -10.90
CA LYS A 53 -1.19 12.65 -11.45
C LYS A 53 -2.52 12.14 -10.89
N ARG A 54 -2.66 10.81 -10.74
CA ARG A 54 -3.82 10.17 -10.11
C ARG A 54 -3.99 10.66 -8.67
N LEU A 55 -2.90 10.72 -7.90
CA LEU A 55 -2.91 11.26 -6.54
C LEU A 55 -3.36 12.72 -6.48
N ILE A 56 -2.79 13.58 -7.32
CA ILE A 56 -3.15 15.01 -7.36
C ILE A 56 -4.61 15.21 -7.76
N SER A 57 -5.15 14.34 -8.62
CA SER A 57 -6.54 14.44 -9.11
C SER A 57 -7.58 13.78 -8.18
N SER A 58 -7.14 13.14 -7.10
CA SER A 58 -7.98 12.40 -6.17
C SER A 58 -8.30 13.20 -4.91
N ASP A 59 -9.29 12.74 -4.14
CA ASP A 59 -9.54 13.26 -2.79
C ASP A 59 -8.44 12.77 -1.84
N TYR A 60 -7.42 13.61 -1.64
CA TYR A 60 -6.29 13.29 -0.78
C TYR A 60 -6.70 13.05 0.68
N ALA A 61 -7.70 13.78 1.19
CA ALA A 61 -8.15 13.63 2.57
C ALA A 61 -8.80 12.25 2.77
N GLN A 62 -9.60 11.81 1.80
CA GLN A 62 -10.17 10.46 1.82
C GLN A 62 -9.09 9.39 1.72
N LEU A 63 -8.12 9.54 0.80
CA LEU A 63 -6.99 8.59 0.68
C LEU A 63 -6.19 8.50 1.99
N GLN A 64 -5.88 9.63 2.61
CA GLN A 64 -5.16 9.69 3.89
C GLN A 64 -5.93 8.96 5.01
N ALA A 65 -7.24 9.18 5.13
CA ALA A 65 -8.06 8.49 6.12
C ALA A 65 -8.07 6.96 5.90
N ASN A 66 -8.07 6.55 4.64
CA ASN A 66 -8.04 5.14 4.25
C ASN A 66 -6.69 4.45 4.56
N THR A 67 -5.56 5.17 4.53
CA THR A 67 -4.25 4.53 4.78
C THR A 67 -4.18 3.90 6.17
N GLN A 68 -4.59 4.63 7.21
CA GLN A 68 -4.56 4.12 8.59
C GLN A 68 -5.55 2.97 8.78
N THR A 69 -6.71 3.05 8.12
CA THR A 69 -7.71 1.98 8.14
C THR A 69 -7.18 0.70 7.51
N SER A 70 -6.47 0.79 6.38
CA SER A 70 -5.93 -0.36 5.65
C SER A 70 -4.88 -1.16 6.43
N VAL A 71 -4.21 -0.56 7.42
CA VAL A 71 -3.15 -1.23 8.20
C VAL A 71 -3.58 -1.73 9.58
N LYS A 72 -4.88 -1.62 9.92
CA LYS A 72 -5.40 -2.09 11.22
C LYS A 72 -5.07 -3.56 11.50
N SER A 73 -5.10 -4.41 10.48
CA SER A 73 -4.79 -5.85 10.59
C SER A 73 -3.30 -6.15 10.87
N PHE A 74 -2.43 -5.14 10.74
CA PHE A 74 -0.99 -5.23 10.98
C PHE A 74 -0.58 -4.63 12.33
N GLN A 75 -1.54 -4.23 13.18
CA GLN A 75 -1.25 -3.72 14.51
C GLN A 75 -0.74 -4.83 15.44
N ASN A 76 0.13 -4.45 16.38
CA ASN A 76 0.81 -5.38 17.28
C ASN A 76 -0.13 -6.36 17.98
N HIS A 77 -1.28 -5.89 18.47
CA HIS A 77 -2.23 -6.74 19.17
C HIS A 77 -2.88 -7.80 18.26
N VAL A 78 -3.10 -7.48 16.98
CA VAL A 78 -3.64 -8.43 15.98
C VAL A 78 -2.61 -9.50 15.67
N ILE A 79 -1.35 -9.09 15.45
CA ILE A 79 -0.24 -10.00 15.17
C ILE A 79 0.01 -10.92 16.38
N ALA A 80 0.03 -10.37 17.60
CA ALA A 80 0.18 -11.16 18.82
C ALA A 80 -0.97 -12.17 19.01
N GLY A 81 -2.20 -11.78 18.66
CA GLY A 81 -3.35 -12.70 18.65
C GLY A 81 -3.17 -13.86 17.66
N LYS A 82 -2.71 -13.57 16.43
CA LYS A 82 -2.42 -14.61 15.42
C LYS A 82 -1.34 -15.58 15.88
N TRP A 83 -0.27 -15.09 16.53
CA TRP A 83 0.77 -15.95 17.11
C TRP A 83 0.25 -16.84 18.23
N ARG A 84 -0.60 -16.30 19.12
CA ARG A 84 -1.22 -17.09 20.18
C ARG A 84 -2.03 -18.26 19.60
N ASN A 85 -2.92 -17.96 18.65
CA ASN A 85 -3.74 -18.99 18.01
C ASN A 85 -2.88 -20.09 17.37
N LEU A 86 -1.81 -19.71 16.68
CA LEU A 86 -0.88 -20.67 16.09
C LEU A 86 -0.23 -21.57 17.15
N ILE A 87 0.19 -21.01 18.29
CA ILE A 87 0.83 -21.76 19.37
C ILE A 87 -0.18 -22.70 20.06
N ASP A 88 -1.42 -22.25 20.25
CA ASP A 88 -2.48 -23.04 20.88
C ASP A 88 -2.97 -24.21 20.00
N GLU A 89 -2.73 -24.14 18.68
CA GLU A 89 -3.08 -25.20 17.70
C GLU A 89 -1.95 -26.23 17.46
N LEU A 90 -0.76 -26.02 18.03
CA LEU A 90 0.39 -26.94 17.96
C LEU A 90 0.37 -27.99 19.07
#